data_AF-A0A316A7A5-F1
#
_entry.id   AF-A0A316A7A5-F1
#
_cell.length_a   1.000
_cell.length_b   1.000
_cell.length_c   1.000
_cell.angle_alpha   90.00
_cell.angle_beta   90.00
_cell.angle_gamma   90.00
#
_symmetry.space_group_name_H-M   'P 1'
#
loop_
_entity.id
_entity.type
_entity.pdbx_description
1 polymer ?
#
loop_
_entity_poly.entity_id
_entity_poly.type
_entity_poly.pdbx_seq_one_letter_code
_entity_poly.pdbx_strand_id
1 'polypeptide(L)'
;MKRQFPSPKVVFISKDMGESEWKRSIQSWGISDLGNHLRLDPDTELAKIITEPSIPRGIVIDKQGRIVTIDADEPNSTELNKLIENLQ
;
A
#
# COMPACT_ATOMS: atom_id res chain seq x y z
N MET A 1 -10.63 12.39 -21.44
CA MET A 1 -10.18 11.04 -21.85
C MET A 1 -9.30 10.49 -20.74
N LYS A 2 -9.86 9.64 -19.85
CA LYS A 2 -9.10 9.06 -18.73
C LYS A 2 -8.20 7.97 -19.31
N ARG A 3 -6.88 8.19 -19.39
CA ARG A 3 -5.94 7.11 -19.71
C ARG A 3 -6.04 6.07 -18.60
N GLN A 4 -6.62 4.92 -18.89
CA GLN A 4 -6.55 3.74 -18.05
C GLN A 4 -5.20 3.07 -18.30
N PHE A 5 -4.26 3.33 -17.41
CA PHE A 5 -3.08 2.49 -17.25
C PHE A 5 -3.53 1.10 -16.80
N PRO A 6 -2.87 -0.02 -17.17
CA PRO A 6 -3.08 -1.27 -16.45
C PRO A 6 -2.70 -1.03 -14.99
N SER A 7 -3.70 -0.90 -14.13
CA SER A 7 -3.53 -0.35 -12.80
C SER A 7 -2.67 -1.29 -11.95
N PRO A 8 -1.67 -0.79 -11.21
CA PRO A 8 -0.99 -1.61 -10.21
C PRO A 8 -2.04 -2.21 -9.26
N LYS A 9 -1.83 -3.46 -8.84
CA LYS A 9 -2.66 -4.04 -7.78
C LYS A 9 -2.31 -3.32 -6.49
N VAL A 10 -3.32 -2.69 -5.87
CA VAL A 10 -3.15 -2.00 -4.59
C VAL A 10 -3.46 -2.96 -3.46
N VAL A 11 -2.59 -3.00 -2.46
CA VAL A 11 -2.78 -3.76 -1.23
C VAL A 11 -2.58 -2.81 -0.05
N PHE A 12 -3.60 -2.67 0.78
CA PHE A 12 -3.56 -1.95 2.04
C PHE A 12 -3.17 -2.93 3.14
N ILE A 13 -2.10 -2.62 3.87
CA ILE A 13 -1.63 -3.43 4.98
C ILE A 13 -1.74 -2.61 6.27
N SER A 14 -2.50 -3.11 7.23
CA SER A 14 -2.58 -2.55 8.58
C SER A 14 -1.82 -3.40 9.57
N LYS A 15 -1.27 -2.75 10.61
CA LYS A 15 -0.74 -3.38 11.82
C LYS A 15 -1.57 -3.05 13.07
N ASP A 16 -2.83 -2.66 12.88
CA ASP A 16 -3.74 -2.37 13.99
C ASP A 16 -3.94 -3.61 14.88
N MET A 17 -3.85 -3.39 16.20
CA MET A 17 -4.07 -4.44 17.20
C MET A 17 -5.52 -4.97 17.14
N GLY A 18 -6.49 -4.07 16.94
CA GLY A 18 -7.92 -4.36 16.98
C GLY A 18 -8.52 -4.60 15.61
N GLU A 19 -9.06 -5.80 15.38
CA GLU A 19 -9.69 -6.15 14.10
C GLU A 19 -10.96 -5.33 13.82
N SER A 20 -11.75 -5.07 14.87
CA SER A 20 -13.01 -4.32 14.75
C SER A 20 -12.76 -2.86 14.40
N GLU A 21 -11.75 -2.26 15.03
CA GLU A 21 -11.29 -0.89 14.79
C GLU A 21 -10.74 -0.75 13.39
N TRP A 22 -9.88 -1.68 12.95
CA TRP A 22 -9.35 -1.74 11.59
C TRP A 22 -10.47 -1.81 10.54
N LYS A 23 -11.43 -2.72 10.71
CA LYS A 23 -12.58 -2.84 9.80
C LYS A 23 -13.42 -1.57 9.77
N ARG A 24 -13.64 -0.93 10.93
CA ARG A 24 -14.36 0.34 11.02
C ARG A 24 -13.62 1.46 10.30
N SER A 25 -12.30 1.53 10.42
CA SER A 25 -11.47 2.53 9.73
C SER A 25 -11.58 2.41 8.22
N ILE A 26 -11.43 1.19 7.67
CA ILE A 26 -11.59 0.91 6.23
C ILE A 26 -12.94 1.41 5.71
N GLN A 27 -14.02 1.08 6.44
CA GLN A 27 -15.37 1.53 6.08
C GLN A 27 -15.50 3.06 6.17
N SER A 28 -14.99 3.67 7.23
CA SER A 28 -15.10 5.11 7.46
C SER A 28 -14.36 5.95 6.41
N TRP A 29 -13.27 5.40 5.87
CA TRP A 29 -12.49 6.05 4.80
C TRP A 29 -13.08 5.82 3.41
N GLY A 30 -14.12 4.99 3.29
CA GLY A 30 -14.75 4.68 2.01
C GLY A 30 -13.83 3.91 1.05
N ILE A 31 -12.85 3.17 1.58
CA ILE A 31 -11.87 2.43 0.76
C ILE A 31 -12.16 0.93 0.68
N SER A 32 -13.27 0.46 1.26
CA SER A 32 -13.60 -0.98 1.35
C SER A 32 -13.59 -1.73 0.02
N ASP A 33 -13.88 -1.04 -1.09
CA ASP A 33 -13.92 -1.62 -2.44
C ASP A 33 -12.61 -1.41 -3.23
N LEU A 34 -11.59 -0.82 -2.60
CA LEU A 34 -10.30 -0.51 -3.23
C LEU A 34 -9.25 -1.57 -2.87
N GLY A 35 -8.80 -2.33 -3.87
CA GLY A 35 -7.70 -3.26 -3.69
C GLY A 35 -7.96 -4.34 -2.63
N ASN A 36 -6.89 -4.94 -2.11
CA ASN A 36 -6.98 -5.91 -1.03
C ASN A 36 -6.64 -5.26 0.31
N HIS A 37 -7.35 -5.64 1.37
CA HIS A 37 -7.05 -5.20 2.73
C HIS A 37 -6.54 -6.36 3.56
N LEU A 38 -5.31 -6.25 4.06
CA LEU A 38 -4.66 -7.24 4.91
C LEU A 38 -4.37 -6.61 6.28
N ARG A 39 -4.44 -7.43 7.31
CA ARG A 39 -4.00 -7.09 8.66
C ARG A 39 -2.88 -8.04 9.05
N LEU A 40 -1.74 -7.48 9.44
CA LEU A 40 -0.62 -8.23 9.99
C LEU A 40 -0.69 -8.23 11.51
N ASP A 41 -0.13 -9.28 12.08
CA ASP A 41 0.26 -9.27 13.48
C ASP A 41 1.40 -8.22 13.66
N PRO A 42 1.21 -7.19 14.49
CA PRO A 42 2.16 -6.09 14.64
C PRO A 42 3.51 -6.51 15.22
N ASP A 43 3.60 -7.66 15.89
CA ASP A 43 4.84 -8.12 16.51
C ASP A 43 5.78 -8.82 15.53
N THR A 44 5.31 -9.10 14.30
CA THR A 44 6.10 -9.75 13.26
C THR A 44 7.21 -8.85 12.72
N GLU A 45 8.35 -9.45 12.35
CA GLU A 45 9.45 -8.73 11.71
C GLU A 45 9.01 -8.05 10.41
N LEU A 46 8.12 -8.70 9.65
CA LEU A 46 7.57 -8.12 8.43
C LEU A 46 6.81 -6.82 8.72
N ALA A 47 5.94 -6.81 9.74
CA ALA A 47 5.20 -5.61 10.13
C ALA A 47 6.14 -4.47 10.51
N LYS A 48 7.23 -4.75 11.24
CA LYS A 48 8.25 -3.77 11.59
C LYS A 48 8.94 -3.20 10.34
N ILE A 49 9.44 -4.07 9.47
CA ILE A 49 10.17 -3.68 8.24
C ILE A 49 9.33 -2.77 7.35
N ILE A 50 8.04 -3.06 7.18
CA ILE A 50 7.19 -2.32 6.23
C ILE A 50 6.45 -1.13 6.84
N THR A 51 6.54 -0.91 8.17
CA THR A 51 5.83 0.20 8.86
C THR A 51 6.73 1.15 9.65
N GLU A 52 8.02 0.84 9.82
CA GLU A 52 8.99 1.75 10.42
C GLU A 52 9.53 2.79 9.40
N PRO A 53 10.04 3.95 9.83
CA PRO A 53 9.90 4.50 11.17
C PRO A 53 8.47 4.99 11.47
N SER A 54 7.65 5.19 10.44
CA SER A 54 6.28 5.72 10.56
C SER A 54 5.36 5.20 9.45
N ILE A 55 4.06 5.24 9.74
CA ILE A 55 2.98 5.03 8.77
C ILE A 55 2.34 6.39 8.39
N PRO A 56 1.71 6.53 7.22
CA PRO A 56 1.60 5.53 6.13
C PRO A 56 2.94 5.29 5.43
N ARG A 57 3.13 4.08 4.88
CA ARG A 57 4.33 3.72 4.13
C ARG A 57 3.98 3.01 2.82
N GLY A 58 4.50 3.52 1.71
CA GLY A 58 4.27 2.99 0.37
C GLY A 58 5.43 2.14 -0.10
N ILE A 59 5.12 0.94 -0.60
CA ILE A 59 6.10 0.03 -1.19
C ILE A 59 5.67 -0.31 -2.61
N VAL A 60 6.60 -0.19 -3.56
CA VAL A 60 6.39 -0.62 -4.95
C VAL A 60 7.16 -1.91 -5.18
N ILE A 61 6.46 -2.92 -5.68
CA ILE A 61 7.02 -4.22 -6.02
C ILE A 61 6.79 -4.45 -7.51
N ASP A 62 7.82 -4.86 -8.24
CA ASP A 62 7.71 -5.16 -9.67
C ASP A 62 7.06 -6.53 -9.94
N LYS A 63 6.83 -6.84 -11.21
CA LYS A 63 6.22 -8.11 -11.64
C LYS A 63 7.08 -9.35 -11.33
N GLN A 64 8.37 -9.17 -11.01
CA GLN A 64 9.29 -10.23 -10.60
C GLN A 64 9.35 -10.40 -9.07
N GLY A 65 8.59 -9.60 -8.31
CA GLY A 65 8.57 -9.65 -6.85
C GLY A 65 9.72 -8.87 -6.19
N ARG A 66 10.44 -8.01 -6.93
CA ARG A 66 11.51 -7.19 -6.38
C ARG A 66 10.96 -5.89 -5.85
N ILE A 67 11.45 -5.47 -4.68
CA ILE A 67 11.15 -4.15 -4.11
C ILE A 67 11.87 -3.09 -4.95
N VAL A 68 11.10 -2.19 -5.54
CA VAL A 68 11.60 -1.07 -6.35
C VAL A 68 11.83 0.16 -5.47
N THR A 69 10.91 0.42 -4.54
CA THR A 69 11.05 1.47 -3.52
C THR A 69 10.20 1.14 -2.29
N ILE A 70 10.60 1.68 -1.14
CA ILE A 70 9.92 1.59 0.18
C ILE A 70 9.52 2.97 0.72
N ASP A 71 9.58 3.98 -0.15
CA ASP A 71 9.29 5.38 0.14
C ASP A 71 8.36 5.91 -0.96
N ALA A 72 7.21 5.25 -1.10
CA ALA A 72 6.14 5.64 -2.01
C ALA A 72 4.97 6.25 -1.23
N ASP A 73 5.29 7.03 -0.21
CA ASP A 73 4.36 7.49 0.83
C ASP A 73 3.40 8.57 0.32
N GLU A 74 3.75 9.24 -0.78
CA GLU A 74 2.89 10.19 -1.49
C GLU A 74 2.16 9.51 -2.66
N PRO A 75 0.92 9.00 -2.44
CA PRO A 75 0.12 8.49 -3.53
C PRO A 75 -0.15 9.62 -4.54
N ASN A 76 0.17 9.34 -5.81
CA ASN A 76 0.04 10.26 -6.95
C ASN A 76 1.11 11.35 -7.10
N SER A 77 2.27 11.23 -6.44
CA SER A 77 3.41 12.08 -6.80
C SER A 77 3.79 11.86 -8.28
N THR A 78 4.33 12.89 -8.92
CA THR A 78 4.75 12.79 -10.33
C THR A 78 5.83 11.72 -10.50
N GLU A 79 6.66 11.58 -9.48
CA GLU A 79 7.76 10.64 -9.35
C GLU A 79 7.25 9.20 -9.26
N LEU A 80 6.24 8.94 -8.40
CA LEU A 80 5.64 7.61 -8.27
C LEU A 80 4.95 7.18 -9.56
N ASN A 81 4.23 8.09 -10.22
CA ASN A 81 3.58 7.80 -11.50
C ASN A 81 4.62 7.43 -12.58
N LYS A 82 5.69 8.23 -12.71
CA LYS A 82 6.80 7.93 -13.63
C LYS A 82 7.48 6.59 -13.31
N LEU A 83 7.68 6.30 -12.03
CA LEU A 83 8.25 5.03 -11.58
C LEU A 83 7.38 3.85 -12.04
N ILE A 84 6.07 3.92 -11.80
CA ILE A 84 5.12 2.87 -12.20
C ILE A 84 5.08 2.71 -13.72
N GLU A 85 5.09 3.80 -14.48
CA GLU A 85 5.15 3.76 -15.95
C GLU A 85 6.40 3.03 -16.47
N ASN A 86 7.55 3.21 -15.82
CA ASN A 86 8.81 2.55 -16.22
C ASN A 86 8.86 1.03 -15.90
N LEU A 87 7.91 0.51 -15.10
CA LEU A 87 7.86 -0.90 -14.71
C LEU A 87 6.89 -1.75 -15.56
N GLN A 88 6.16 -1.12 -16.49
CA GLN A 88 5.15 -1.80 -17.31
C GLN A 88 5.77 -2.61 -18.46
#